data_AF-A0A1H6Z912-F1
#
_entry.id   AF-A0A1H6Z912-F1
#
_cell.length_a   1.000
_cell.length_b   1.000
_cell.length_c   1.000
_cell.angle_alpha   90.00
_cell.angle_beta   90.00
_cell.angle_gamma   90.00
#
_symmetry.space_group_name_H-M   'P 1'
#
loop_
_entity.id
_entity.type
_entity.pdbx_description
1 polymer ?
#
loop_
_entity_poly.entity_id
_entity_poly.type
_entity_poly.pdbx_seq_one_letter_code
_entity_poly.pdbx_strand_id
1 'polypeptide(L)' 'MRWEGQALRAESDEALPALAKISNLVRTVTTPEFAGVTFHEVLAKSALNRVGPGSAVPFTWTVNPYRGCTHACV' A
#
# COMPACT_ATOMS: atom_id res chain seq x y z
N MET A 1 -10.64 7.27 -6.63
CA MET A 1 -9.87 6.08 -7.11
C MET A 1 -9.89 4.99 -6.05
N ARG A 2 -10.01 3.68 -6.39
CA ARG A 2 -10.05 2.56 -5.41
C ARG A 2 -8.97 2.62 -4.32
N TRP A 3 -7.82 3.21 -4.63
CA TRP A 3 -6.63 3.25 -3.78
C TRP A 3 -6.49 4.53 -2.94
N GLU A 4 -7.46 5.45 -2.96
CA GLU A 4 -7.40 6.70 -2.18
C GLU A 4 -7.36 6.48 -0.67
N GLY A 5 -8.13 5.52 -0.14
CA GLY A 5 -8.10 5.13 1.28
C GLY A 5 -6.80 4.43 1.70
N GLN A 6 -5.89 4.24 0.75
CA GLN A 6 -4.59 3.64 0.90
C GLN A 6 -3.46 4.65 0.66
N ALA A 7 -3.79 5.93 0.47
CA ALA A 7 -2.82 7.00 0.34
C ALA A 7 -1.96 7.10 1.62
N LEU A 8 -0.68 7.43 1.45
CA LEU A 8 0.24 7.66 2.57
C LEU A 8 -0.04 8.98 3.32
N ARG A 9 -1.29 9.45 3.35
CA ARG A 9 -1.70 10.65 4.09
C ARG A 9 -1.99 10.25 5.53
N ALA A 10 -0.96 10.27 6.36
CA ALA A 10 -1.13 10.32 7.80
C ALA A 10 -0.13 11.34 8.35
N GLU A 11 -0.44 12.61 8.14
CA GLU A 11 -0.09 13.65 9.08
C GLU A 11 -1.44 14.22 9.54
N SER A 12 -1.96 13.71 10.65
CA SER A 12 -2.94 14.45 11.42
C SER A 12 -2.14 15.32 12.38
N ASP A 13 -2.33 16.64 12.32
CA ASP A 13 -1.68 17.62 13.23
C ASP A 13 -1.93 17.32 14.72
N GLU A 14 -2.94 16.51 15.02
CA GLU A 14 -3.33 16.10 16.38
C GLU A 14 -2.65 14.80 16.85
N ALA A 15 -1.89 14.11 16.00
CA ALA A 15 -1.24 12.86 16.37
C ALA A 15 0.15 13.10 16.96
N LEU A 16 0.48 12.34 18.01
CA LEU A 16 1.81 12.34 18.62
C LEU A 16 2.89 12.09 17.55
N PRO A 17 4.06 12.78 17.60
CA PRO A 17 5.07 12.74 16.53
C PRO A 17 5.55 11.35 16.10
N ALA A 18 5.44 10.34 17.00
CA ALA A 18 5.81 8.95 16.75
C ALA A 18 4.63 8.03 16.33
N LEU A 19 3.39 8.52 16.41
CA LEU A 19 2.15 7.77 16.15
C LEU A 19 1.38 8.30 14.93
N ALA A 20 1.74 9.49 14.44
CA ALA A 20 1.11 10.12 13.27
C ALA A 20 1.43 9.40 11.96
N LYS A 21 2.64 8.87 11.83
CA LYS A 21 3.09 8.15 10.64
C LYS A 21 2.63 6.72 10.73
N ILE A 22 2.15 6.19 9.62
CA ILE A 22 2.06 4.77 9.27
C ILE A 22 3.15 4.02 10.04
N SER A 23 2.80 3.40 11.17
CA SER A 23 3.75 2.99 12.22
C SER A 23 4.69 1.87 11.78
N ASN A 24 4.52 1.42 10.54
CA ASN A 24 5.18 0.31 9.95
C ASN A 24 5.90 0.62 8.62
N LEU A 25 5.91 1.87 8.14
CA LEU A 25 6.77 2.23 6.99
C LEU A 25 8.23 2.29 7.44
N VAL A 26 9.09 1.43 6.89
CA VAL A 26 10.52 1.37 7.20
C VAL A 26 11.31 2.36 6.37
N ARG A 27 11.16 2.29 5.05
CA ARG A 27 11.85 3.17 4.11
C ARG A 27 11.13 3.26 2.78
N THR A 28 11.46 4.32 2.05
CA THR A 28 11.06 4.52 0.66
C THR A 28 12.30 4.56 -0.20
N VAL A 29 12.29 3.83 -1.32
CA VAL A 29 13.40 3.75 -2.26
C VAL A 29 12.88 4.02 -3.67
N THR A 30 13.64 4.81 -4.42
CA THR A 30 13.49 4.93 -5.87
C THR A 30 14.77 4.38 -6.49
N THR A 31 14.64 3.67 -7.61
CA THR A 31 15.77 3.04 -8.28
C THR A 31 15.80 3.49 -9.74
N PRO A 32 16.96 3.89 -10.29
CA PRO A 32 17.06 4.34 -11.68
C PRO A 32 16.53 3.31 -12.70
N GLU A 33 16.70 2.02 -12.42
CA GLU A 33 16.28 0.91 -13.27
C GLU A 33 14.75 0.78 -13.36
N PHE A 34 14.02 1.41 -12.43
CA PHE A 34 12.56 1.42 -12.37
C PHE A 34 12.03 2.86 -12.33
N ALA A 35 12.36 3.63 -13.37
CA ALA A 35 11.94 5.03 -13.51
C ALA A 35 10.42 5.17 -13.36
N GLY A 36 9.99 6.08 -12.48
CA GLY A 36 8.58 6.32 -12.19
C GLY A 36 7.93 5.34 -11.20
N VAL A 37 8.70 4.40 -10.63
CA VAL A 37 8.22 3.49 -9.57
C VAL A 37 8.86 3.85 -8.24
N THR A 38 8.03 3.92 -7.20
CA THR A 38 8.46 4.13 -5.82
C THR A 38 8.22 2.85 -5.02
N PHE A 39 9.27 2.32 -4.40
CA PHE A 39 9.20 1.16 -3.54
C PHE A 39 9.07 1.58 -2.08
N HIS A 40 8.14 0.96 -1.36
CA HIS A 40 7.95 1.17 0.07
C HIS A 40 8.21 -0.13 0.80
N GLU A 41 9.19 -0.12 1.70
CA GLU A 41 9.38 -1.20 2.64
C GLU A 41 8.49 -0.96 3.85
N VAL A 42 7.62 -1.92 4.14
CA VAL A 42 6.62 -1.82 5.19
C VAL A 42 6.67 -3.08 6.05
N LEU A 43 6.77 -2.92 7.36
CA LEU A 43 6.59 -4.01 8.32
C LEU A 43 5.12 -4.44 8.31
N ALA A 44 4.86 -5.69 7.97
CA ALA A 44 3.51 -6.20 7.96
C ALA A 44 3.44 -7.45 8.83
N LYS A 45 2.37 -7.56 9.63
CA LYS A 45 2.04 -8.84 10.26
C LYS A 45 1.75 -9.91 9.19
N SER A 46 1.17 -9.50 8.07
CA SER A 46 0.97 -10.34 6.88
C SER A 46 0.79 -9.47 5.64
N ALA A 47 1.27 -9.95 4.49
CA ALA A 47 0.99 -9.37 3.18
C ALA A 47 -0.34 -9.87 2.57
N LEU A 48 -0.98 -10.86 3.21
CA LEU A 48 -2.21 -11.47 2.73
C LEU A 48 -3.43 -10.67 3.19
N ASN A 49 -4.29 -10.34 2.23
CA ASN A 49 -5.57 -9.66 2.43
C ASN A 49 -6.67 -10.69 2.24
N ARG A 50 -7.58 -10.82 3.22
CA ARG A 50 -8.78 -11.66 3.03
C ARG A 50 -9.64 -11.06 1.94
N VAL A 51 -10.12 -11.93 1.09
CA VAL A 51 -11.13 -11.59 0.11
C VAL A 51 -12.49 -11.91 0.74
N GLY A 52 -13.41 -10.94 0.72
CA GLY A 52 -14.73 -11.07 1.35
C GLY A 52 -15.64 -12.06 0.61
N PRO A 53 -16.70 -12.56 1.29
CA PRO A 53 -17.73 -13.37 0.64
C PRO A 53 -18.37 -12.58 -0.51
N GLY A 54 -18.54 -13.21 -1.67
CA GLY A 54 -19.08 -12.59 -2.89
C GLY A 54 -18.04 -12.04 -3.86
N SER A 55 -16.75 -12.33 -3.67
CA SER A 55 -15.74 -11.96 -4.65
C SER A 55 -15.82 -12.78 -5.93
N ALA A 56 -15.56 -12.14 -7.07
CA ALA A 56 -15.57 -12.76 -8.40
C ALA A 56 -14.33 -13.61 -8.69
N VAL A 57 -13.34 -13.59 -7.81
CA VAL A 57 -12.09 -14.34 -7.96
C VAL A 57 -12.16 -15.69 -7.23
N PRO A 58 -11.54 -16.76 -7.74
CA PRO A 58 -11.69 -18.12 -7.19
C PRO A 58 -10.85 -18.38 -5.92
N PHE A 59 -10.34 -17.32 -5.26
CA PHE A 59 -9.43 -17.43 -4.12
C PHE A 59 -9.90 -16.59 -2.92
N THR A 60 -9.53 -17.03 -1.72
CA THR A 60 -9.96 -16.43 -0.44
C THR A 60 -8.95 -15.42 0.13
N TRP A 61 -7.78 -15.31 -0.49
CA TRP A 61 -6.69 -14.42 -0.07
C TRP A 61 -6.01 -13.79 -1.28
N THR A 62 -5.50 -12.57 -1.11
CA THR A 62 -4.80 -11.80 -2.14
C THR A 62 -3.59 -11.09 -1.58
N VAL A 63 -2.63 -10.75 -2.45
CA VAL A 63 -1.60 -9.75 -2.16
C VAL A 63 -1.89 -8.53 -3.03
N ASN A 64 -1.84 -7.33 -2.44
CA ASN A 64 -1.97 -6.07 -3.16
C ASN A 64 -0.63 -5.32 -3.08
N PRO A 65 0.37 -5.67 -3.91
CA PRO A 65 1.74 -5.17 -3.73
C PRO A 65 1.96 -3.78 -4.32
N TYR A 66 0.96 -3.23 -5.01
CA TYR A 66 1.07 -1.98 -5.76
C TYR A 66 -0.12 -1.06 -5.48
N ARG A 67 0.15 0.25 -5.52
CA ARG A 67 -0.87 1.30 -5.50
C ARG A 67 -0.87 1.98 -6.86
N GLY A 68 -1.84 1.63 -7.70
CA GLY A 68 -1.72 1.84 -9.15
C GLY A 68 -0.73 0.86 -9.78
N CYS A 69 -0.74 0.72 -11.10
CA CYS A 69 0.23 -0.11 -11.81
C CYS A 69 0.75 0.64 -13.04
N THR A 70 1.97 0.33 -13.45
CA THR A 70 2.59 0.88 -14.67
C THR A 70 1.80 0.53 -15.93
N HIS A 71 0.95 -0.50 -15.87
CA HIS A 71 0.11 -0.91 -16.99
C HIS A 71 -1.01 0.09 -17.30
N ALA A 72 -1.41 0.93 -16.32
CA ALA A 72 -2.41 1.98 -16.51
C ALA A 72 -3.67 1.54 -17.29
N CYS A 73 -4.24 0.38 -16.96
CA CYS A 73 -5.41 -0.15 -17.66
C CYS A 73 -6.58 0.84 -17.58
N VAL A 74 -7.27 1.02 -18.71
CA VAL A 74 -8.51 1.80 -18.86
C VAL A 74 -9.73 0.94 -18.57
#